data_AF-T1AK27-F1
#
_entry.id   AF-T1AK27-F1
#
_cell.length_a   1.000
_cell.length_b   1.000
_cell.length_c   1.000
_cell.angle_alpha   90.00
_cell.angle_beta   90.00
_cell.angle_gamma   90.00
#
_symmetry.space_group_name_H-M   'P 1'
#
loop_
_entity.id
_entity.type
_entity.pdbx_description
1 polymer ?
#
loop_
_entity_poly.entity_id
_entity_poly.type
_entity_poly.pdbx_seq_one_letter_code
_entity_poly.pdbx_strand_id
1 'polypeptide(L)'
;MQTQLLAVAAQAGVRLTFFHGRGGSVSRGGGKATRAVLAAPPGSIDGRLRFTEQGEVVHRNYGIRALALRTLEQLSGAVLRASLDAPRSDARESHWAAAMDVIAADGQAAYRALIEARDFVAYFRAATPID
;
A
#
# COMPACT_ATOMS: atom_id res chain seq x y z
N MET A 1 5.81 4.68 10.28
CA MET A 1 5.31 5.95 9.69
C MET A 1 3.79 6.14 9.84
N GLN A 2 2.90 5.41 9.15
CA GLN A 2 1.45 5.69 9.20
C GLN A 2 0.84 5.60 10.63
N THR A 3 1.18 4.56 11.40
CA THR A 3 0.73 4.40 12.79
C THR A 3 1.17 5.57 13.69
N GLN A 4 2.39 6.08 13.49
CA GLN A 4 2.90 7.24 14.23
C GLN A 4 2.16 8.52 13.85
N LEU A 5 1.89 8.73 12.56
CA LEU A 5 1.10 9.88 12.09
C LEU A 5 -0.34 9.85 12.61
N LEU A 6 -0.95 8.67 12.70
CA LEU A 6 -2.26 8.50 13.32
C LEU A 6 -2.25 8.89 14.80
N ALA A 7 -1.24 8.44 15.56
CA ALA A 7 -1.11 8.80 16.96
C ALA A 7 -0.97 10.31 17.17
N VAL A 8 -0.13 10.97 16.37
CA VAL A 8 0.05 12.44 16.42
C VAL A 8 -1.24 13.17 16.02
N ALA A 9 -1.91 12.73 14.95
CA ALA A 9 -3.16 13.35 14.51
C ALA A 9 -4.27 13.21 15.56
N ALA A 10 -4.36 12.05 16.22
CA ALA A 10 -5.30 11.83 17.32
C ALA A 10 -5.02 12.77 18.51
N GLN A 11 -3.76 12.91 18.91
CA GLN A 11 -3.36 13.86 19.97
C GLN A 11 -3.70 15.32 19.62
N ALA A 12 -3.63 15.67 18.34
CA ALA A 12 -3.96 17.00 17.84
C ALA A 12 -5.46 17.21 17.54
N GLY A 13 -6.32 16.20 17.72
CA GLY A 13 -7.73 16.27 17.34
C GLY A 13 -7.97 16.41 15.84
N VAL A 14 -6.98 16.04 15.01
CA VAL A 14 -7.04 16.14 13.54
C VAL A 14 -7.49 14.82 12.95
N ARG A 15 -8.53 14.87 12.11
CA ARG A 15 -8.94 13.70 11.32
C ARG A 15 -8.05 13.54 10.09
N LEU A 16 -7.20 12.53 10.10
CA LEU A 16 -6.24 12.26 9.03
C LEU A 16 -6.89 11.49 7.87
N THR A 17 -6.42 11.71 6.65
CA THR A 17 -6.75 10.86 5.49
C THR A 17 -5.48 10.62 4.69
N PHE A 18 -5.09 9.35 4.56
CA PHE A 18 -3.93 8.99 3.74
C PHE A 18 -4.29 9.01 2.26
N PHE A 19 -3.37 9.53 1.46
CA PHE A 19 -3.43 9.40 0.01
C PHE A 19 -2.42 8.35 -0.46
N HIS A 20 -2.92 7.23 -1.00
CA HIS A 20 -2.08 6.14 -1.47
C HIS A 20 -1.71 6.36 -2.95
N GLY A 21 -0.45 6.70 -3.21
CA GLY A 21 0.07 6.96 -4.55
C GLY A 21 0.24 5.71 -5.44
N ARG A 22 0.84 5.90 -6.62
CA ARG A 22 1.12 4.84 -7.61
C ARG A 22 2.14 3.82 -7.07
N GLY A 23 2.01 2.56 -7.52
CA GLY A 23 2.98 1.49 -7.30
C GLY A 23 2.83 0.71 -5.99
N GLY A 24 2.07 1.23 -5.02
CA GLY A 24 1.77 0.56 -3.76
C GLY A 24 0.82 -0.64 -3.93
N SER A 25 0.73 -1.50 -2.91
CA SER A 25 -0.17 -2.66 -2.89
C SER A 25 -1.64 -2.29 -3.17
N VAL A 26 -2.06 -1.09 -2.74
CA VAL A 26 -3.40 -0.53 -2.98
C VAL A 26 -3.65 -0.22 -4.46
N SER A 27 -2.65 0.22 -5.23
CA SER A 27 -2.83 0.77 -6.58
C SER A 27 -2.73 -0.27 -7.72
N ARG A 28 -2.58 -1.57 -7.41
CA ARG A 28 -2.26 -2.62 -8.42
C ARG A 28 -3.47 -3.40 -8.96
N GLY A 29 -4.71 -2.97 -8.69
CA GLY A 29 -5.94 -3.46 -9.33
C GLY A 29 -6.36 -4.92 -9.07
N GLY A 30 -7.59 -5.27 -9.47
CA GLY A 30 -8.04 -6.66 -9.65
C GLY A 30 -8.16 -7.55 -8.39
N GLY A 31 -8.49 -6.98 -7.23
CA GLY A 31 -8.63 -7.70 -5.95
C GLY A 31 -7.48 -7.51 -4.96
N LYS A 32 -6.40 -6.82 -5.39
CA LYS A 32 -5.30 -6.40 -4.51
C LYS A 32 -5.67 -5.17 -3.67
N ALA A 33 -6.45 -4.24 -4.22
CA ALA A 33 -6.85 -3.01 -3.53
C ALA A 33 -7.67 -3.30 -2.26
N THR A 34 -8.70 -4.14 -2.33
CA THR A 34 -9.48 -4.59 -1.16
C THR A 34 -8.59 -5.20 -0.08
N ARG A 35 -7.68 -6.12 -0.44
CA ARG A 35 -6.77 -6.72 0.54
C ARG A 35 -5.82 -5.71 1.14
N ALA A 36 -5.32 -4.76 0.34
CA ALA A 36 -4.43 -3.71 0.81
C ALA A 36 -5.14 -2.74 1.75
N VAL A 37 -6.43 -2.43 1.51
CA VAL A 37 -7.28 -1.66 2.44
C VAL A 37 -7.48 -2.42 3.75
N LEU A 38 -7.78 -3.72 3.68
CA LEU A 38 -7.97 -4.56 4.87
C LEU A 38 -6.67 -4.81 5.66
N ALA A 39 -5.51 -4.76 4.99
CA ALA A 39 -4.20 -4.90 5.60
C ALA A 39 -3.59 -3.57 6.05
N ALA A 40 -4.29 -2.44 5.83
CA ALA A 40 -3.81 -1.14 6.26
C ALA A 40 -3.78 -1.08 7.80
N PRO A 41 -2.90 -0.25 8.39
CA PRO A 41 -2.84 -0.09 9.84
C PRO A 41 -4.20 0.24 10.44
N PRO A 42 -4.58 -0.32 11.60
CA PRO A 42 -5.84 0.00 12.26
C PRO A 42 -6.04 1.51 12.41
N GLY A 43 -7.24 1.99 12.09
CA GLY A 43 -7.57 3.43 12.13
C GLY A 43 -7.05 4.27 10.96
N SER A 44 -6.26 3.71 10.03
CA SER A 44 -5.75 4.47 8.86
C SER A 44 -6.81 4.76 7.79
N ILE A 45 -7.84 3.92 7.70
CA ILE A 45 -8.92 4.06 6.72
C ILE A 45 -10.04 4.96 7.27
N ASP A 46 -10.56 4.70 8.47
CA ASP A 46 -11.56 5.53 9.17
C ASP A 46 -12.68 6.09 8.25
N GLY A 47 -13.25 5.21 7.42
CA GLY A 47 -14.33 5.48 6.47
C GLY A 47 -13.89 6.21 5.19
N ARG A 48 -12.60 6.48 5.01
CA ARG A 48 -12.06 7.38 3.98
C ARG A 48 -10.91 6.70 3.24
N LEU A 49 -11.14 6.36 1.97
CA LEU A 49 -10.10 5.86 1.08
C LEU A 49 -9.81 6.86 -0.03
N ARG A 50 -8.54 7.24 -0.17
CA ARG A 50 -8.05 8.03 -1.30
C ARG A 50 -6.82 7.35 -1.88
N PHE A 51 -6.85 7.01 -3.15
CA PHE A 51 -5.73 6.36 -3.82
C PHE A 51 -5.65 6.75 -5.30
N THR A 52 -4.48 6.53 -5.90
CA THR A 52 -4.29 6.64 -7.34
C THR A 52 -4.58 5.30 -8.00
N GLU A 53 -5.58 5.25 -8.87
CA GLU A 53 -5.74 4.15 -9.83
C GLU A 53 -4.78 4.39 -11.00
N GLN A 54 -3.99 3.38 -11.35
CA GLN A 54 -3.05 3.50 -12.46
C GLN A 54 -3.80 3.40 -13.79
N GLY A 55 -3.44 4.21 -14.79
CA GLY A 55 -4.12 4.27 -16.09
C GLY A 55 -4.21 2.91 -16.79
N GLU A 56 -3.17 2.10 -16.68
CA GLU A 56 -3.12 0.73 -17.18
C GLU A 56 -4.14 -0.22 -16.52
N VAL A 57 -4.64 0.13 -15.32
CA VAL A 57 -5.64 -0.64 -14.57
C VAL A 57 -7.06 -0.10 -14.81
N VAL A 58 -7.22 1.17 -15.18
CA VAL A 58 -8.54 1.83 -15.31
C VAL A 58 -9.46 1.05 -16.25
N HIS A 59 -8.97 0.66 -17.43
CA HIS A 59 -9.78 -0.11 -18.39
C HIS A 59 -10.23 -1.45 -17.80
N ARG A 60 -9.39 -2.13 -17.03
CA ARG A 60 -9.73 -3.41 -16.40
C ARG A 60 -10.79 -3.26 -15.31
N ASN A 61 -10.68 -2.23 -14.47
CA ASN A 61 -11.57 -2.05 -13.33
C ASN A 61 -12.88 -1.35 -13.72
N TYR A 62 -12.86 -0.48 -14.74
CA TYR A 62 -13.96 0.43 -15.05
C TYR A 62 -14.39 0.44 -16.52
N GLY A 63 -13.76 -0.36 -17.39
CA GLY A 63 -14.02 -0.36 -18.84
C GLY A 63 -15.44 -0.79 -19.23
N ILE A 64 -16.13 -1.55 -18.39
CA ILE A 64 -17.56 -1.84 -18.54
C ILE A 64 -18.31 -1.66 -17.22
N ARG A 65 -19.60 -1.32 -17.32
CA ARG A 65 -20.46 -1.00 -16.17
C ARG A 65 -20.46 -2.11 -15.10
N ALA A 66 -20.53 -3.38 -15.49
CA ALA A 66 -20.55 -4.49 -14.55
C ALA A 66 -19.26 -4.58 -13.72
N LEU A 67 -18.09 -4.39 -14.34
CA LEU A 67 -16.80 -4.40 -13.64
C LEU A 67 -16.61 -3.16 -12.77
N ALA A 68 -17.06 -2.00 -13.25
CA ALA A 68 -17.02 -0.76 -12.49
C ALA A 68 -17.83 -0.88 -11.18
N LEU A 69 -19.06 -1.37 -11.27
CA LEU A 69 -19.92 -1.61 -10.12
C LEU A 69 -19.27 -2.60 -9.14
N ARG A 70 -18.74 -3.72 -9.65
CA ARG A 70 -18.06 -4.73 -8.83
C ARG A 70 -16.85 -4.14 -8.10
N THR A 71 -16.06 -3.32 -8.78
CA THR A 71 -14.88 -2.68 -8.19
C THR A 71 -15.27 -1.70 -7.09
N LEU A 72 -16.27 -0.84 -7.34
CA LEU A 72 -16.77 0.12 -6.36
C LEU A 72 -17.39 -0.58 -5.13
N GLU A 73 -18.13 -1.66 -5.34
CA GLU A 73 -18.70 -2.49 -4.28
C GLU A 73 -17.59 -3.10 -3.40
N GLN A 74 -16.57 -3.71 -4.03
CA GLN A 74 -15.45 -4.32 -3.31
C GLN A 74 -14.62 -3.31 -2.52
N LEU A 75 -14.39 -2.12 -3.06
CA LEU A 75 -13.67 -1.04 -2.37
C LEU A 75 -14.49 -0.51 -1.20
N SER A 76 -15.77 -0.20 -1.43
CA SER A 76 -16.67 0.30 -0.37
C SER A 76 -16.80 -0.70 0.76
N GLY A 77 -16.99 -1.99 0.44
CA GLY A 77 -17.03 -3.06 1.44
C GLY A 77 -15.72 -3.20 2.21
N ALA A 78 -14.57 -3.07 1.56
CA ALA A 78 -13.27 -3.09 2.24
C ALA A 78 -13.10 -1.92 3.19
N VAL A 79 -13.51 -0.71 2.78
CA VAL A 79 -13.46 0.50 3.61
C VAL A 79 -14.33 0.34 4.84
N LEU A 80 -15.58 -0.08 4.67
CA LEU A 80 -16.49 -0.30 5.79
C LEU A 80 -15.92 -1.31 6.78
N ARG A 81 -15.45 -2.46 6.28
CA ARG A 81 -14.85 -3.50 7.12
C ARG A 81 -13.61 -3.00 7.86
N ALA A 82 -12.64 -2.39 7.17
CA ALA A 82 -11.43 -1.87 7.78
C ALA A 82 -11.68 -0.74 8.80
N SER A 83 -12.82 -0.06 8.70
CA SER A 83 -13.19 1.05 9.60
C SER A 83 -13.99 0.60 10.80
N LEU A 84 -14.71 -0.52 10.70
CA LEU A 84 -15.57 -1.05 11.75
C LEU A 84 -14.91 -2.20 12.53
N ASP A 85 -13.94 -2.90 11.93
CA ASP A 85 -13.20 -3.96 12.59
C ASP A 85 -12.37 -3.37 13.74
N ALA A 86 -12.58 -3.91 14.95
CA ALA A 86 -11.79 -3.54 16.11
C ALA A 86 -10.32 -3.92 15.87
N PRO A 87 -9.35 -3.07 16.28
CA PRO A 87 -7.94 -3.42 16.23
C PRO A 87 -7.70 -4.75 16.95
N ARG A 88 -7.13 -5.73 16.25
CA ARG A 88 -6.73 -7.01 16.86
C ARG A 88 -5.29 -6.87 17.35
N SER A 89 -5.08 -7.00 18.65
CA SER A 89 -3.75 -7.15 19.22
C SER A 89 -3.32 -8.61 19.10
N ASP A 90 -2.21 -8.89 18.41
CA ASP A 90 -1.55 -10.20 18.43
C ASP A 90 -0.28 -10.09 19.28
N ALA A 91 -0.10 -10.98 20.25
CA ALA A 91 1.05 -10.96 21.14
C ALA A 91 2.40 -11.08 20.40
N ARG A 92 2.39 -11.57 19.14
CA ARG A 92 3.59 -11.72 18.30
C ARG A 92 3.93 -10.48 17.49
N GLU A 93 3.11 -9.43 17.53
CA GLU A 93 3.30 -8.25 16.68
C GLU A 93 4.67 -7.58 16.90
N SER A 94 5.16 -7.55 18.14
CA SER A 94 6.51 -7.04 18.46
C SER A 94 7.63 -7.89 17.85
N HIS A 95 7.49 -9.22 17.88
CA HIS A 95 8.45 -10.14 17.29
C HIS A 95 8.47 -10.01 15.76
N TRP A 96 7.29 -9.89 15.13
CA TRP A 96 7.19 -9.67 13.69
C TRP A 96 7.74 -8.31 13.28
N ALA A 97 7.51 -7.25 14.06
CA ALA A 97 8.08 -5.94 13.81
C ALA A 97 9.62 -6.01 13.82
N ALA A 98 10.22 -6.63 14.84
CA ALA A 98 11.67 -6.80 14.92
C ALA A 98 12.24 -7.63 13.76
N ALA A 99 11.53 -8.70 13.33
CA ALA A 99 11.93 -9.47 12.16
C ALA A 99 11.85 -8.65 10.87
N MET A 100 10.82 -7.81 10.71
CA MET A 100 10.67 -6.92 9.57
C MET A 100 11.76 -5.84 9.51
N ASP A 101 12.25 -5.36 10.67
CA ASP A 101 13.37 -4.42 10.72
C ASP A 101 14.65 -5.04 10.15
N VAL A 102 14.95 -6.30 10.49
CA VAL A 102 16.09 -7.04 9.93
C VAL A 102 15.93 -7.24 8.43
N ILE A 103 14.76 -7.71 7.98
CA ILE A 103 14.47 -7.92 6.55
C ILE A 103 14.61 -6.61 5.76
N ALA A 104 14.13 -5.50 6.31
CA ALA A 104 14.22 -4.19 5.68
C ALA A 104 15.68 -3.72 5.56
N ALA A 105 16.48 -3.87 6.63
CA ALA A 105 17.88 -3.50 6.62
C ALA A 105 18.69 -4.30 5.59
N ASP A 106 18.55 -5.63 5.61
CA ASP A 106 19.29 -6.53 4.70
C ASP A 106 18.84 -6.33 3.25
N GLY A 107 17.52 -6.20 3.02
CA GLY A 107 16.96 -5.95 1.69
C GLY A 107 17.43 -4.61 1.12
N GLN A 108 17.50 -3.56 1.94
CA GLN A 108 18.02 -2.26 1.54
C GLN A 108 19.52 -2.32 1.20
N ALA A 109 20.31 -3.01 2.02
CA ALA A 109 21.75 -3.18 1.78
C ALA A 109 22.01 -3.92 0.47
N ALA A 110 21.33 -5.04 0.24
CA ALA A 110 21.44 -5.83 -0.99
C ALA A 110 21.00 -5.02 -2.23
N TYR A 111 19.87 -4.31 -2.13
CA TYR A 111 19.39 -3.46 -3.23
C TYR A 111 20.38 -2.35 -3.56
N ARG A 112 20.93 -1.64 -2.55
CA ARG A 112 21.94 -0.59 -2.75
C ARG A 112 23.20 -1.13 -3.39
N ALA A 113 23.72 -2.25 -2.90
CA ALA A 113 24.91 -2.88 -3.47
C ALA A 113 24.73 -3.19 -4.97
N LEU A 114 23.52 -3.58 -5.40
CA LEU A 114 23.20 -3.79 -6.81
C LEU A 114 23.18 -2.48 -7.60
N ILE A 115 22.41 -1.48 -7.16
CA ILE A 115 22.21 -0.25 -7.95
C ILE A 115 23.43 0.68 -7.95
N GLU A 116 24.29 0.58 -6.93
CA GLU A 116 25.53 1.34 -6.78
C GLU A 116 26.74 0.63 -7.42
N ALA A 117 26.56 -0.59 -7.96
CA ALA A 117 27.63 -1.30 -8.68
C ALA A 117 28.08 -0.51 -9.92
N ARG A 118 29.40 -0.46 -10.14
CA ARG A 118 30.06 0.37 -11.17
C ARG A 118 29.38 0.31 -12.55
N ASP A 119 29.01 -0.88 -13.00
CA ASP A 119 28.49 -1.12 -14.35
C ASP A 119 26.96 -1.26 -14.41
N PHE A 120 26.26 -1.05 -13.29
CA PHE A 120 24.80 -1.27 -13.21
C PHE A 120 24.03 -0.44 -14.25
N VAL A 121 24.37 0.84 -14.41
CA VAL A 121 23.67 1.74 -15.35
C VAL A 121 23.85 1.27 -16.80
N ALA A 122 25.07 0.86 -17.17
CA ALA A 122 25.35 0.37 -18.52
C ALA A 122 24.59 -0.93 -18.80
N TYR A 123 24.62 -1.87 -17.83
CA TYR A 123 23.83 -3.09 -17.89
C TYR A 123 22.33 -2.81 -18.01
N PHE A 124 21.79 -1.92 -17.18
CA PHE A 124 20.35 -1.64 -17.13
C PHE A 124 19.84 -1.04 -18.45
N ARG A 125 20.60 -0.15 -19.08
CA ARG A 125 20.29 0.39 -20.42
C ARG A 125 20.37 -0.67 -21.52
N ALA A 126 21.36 -1.56 -21.47
CA ALA A 126 21.51 -2.62 -22.46
C ALA A 126 20.43 -3.72 -22.31
N ALA A 127 19.99 -3.99 -21.10
CA ALA A 127 19.05 -5.07 -20.78
C ALA A 127 17.57 -4.65 -20.82
N THR A 128 17.27 -3.35 -20.85
CA THR A 128 15.89 -2.84 -20.79
C THR A 128 15.63 -1.77 -21.85
N PRO A 129 14.39 -1.64 -22.37
CA PRO A 129 14.02 -0.59 -23.30
C PRO A 129 13.70 0.71 -22.55
N ILE A 130 14.67 1.23 -21.80
CA ILE A 130 14.49 2.46 -21.03
C ILE A 130 14.72 3.74 -21.86
N ASP A 131 15.52 3.62 -22.93
CA ASP A 131 15.69 4.64 -23.97
C ASP A 131 14.78 4.34 -25.16
#